data_AF-A0A660UH09-F1
#
_entry.id   AF-A0A660UH09-F1
#
_cell.length_a   1.000
_cell.length_b   1.000
_cell.length_c   1.000
_cell.angle_alpha   90.00
_cell.angle_beta   90.00
_cell.angle_gamma   90.00
#
_symmetry.space_group_name_H-M   'P 1'
#
loop_
_entity.id
_entity.type
_entity.pdbx_description
1 polymer ?
#
loop_
_entity_poly.entity_id
_entity_poly.type
_entity_poly.pdbx_seq_one_letter_code
_entity_poly.pdbx_strand_id
1 'polypeptide(L)'
;MKWIYFFIIFIIIIFITSCGIDGNNPKVISTTLKNEDIITDLDSFDSITITFSNPMNMYITETNISIEGYYGDLHFEWFKGKKSCILYLLEKLERGKTYTLRIDKSCETEDGKDLGVDYKYRFHTFTDSNFFIVEGTYPNDGANGVVSSIDSISINFSLPIAYVSIYDKIDISPEIDYYYHFSDDRKSIFLIPVRSLEKNDVYNVTIKKEIASISGKKLERDYTFSFSTVYSNENFELIEALMVQKGGIPSDPHISINTDYLSETEGIDKDMELILVLNSDFFLNLAFEHITIEPSIPYSLAKEDNSIRVTFKEAMESEMTYTISLDSGFKNIDGKPLIKDYKFSWIVNEINSSYLKLLNIWIKDPDGINDTLIYSNGEYYQNESMLLQPQIDHQEVAFEIEFSSPIQVYRALNFINLDFMFGNSQGTSGEMVDYSYSLTDNTLTVTFSLPSILSGDDAYYKLELIGDKDGILDVNNNPMEGKVSIYTVYTIQ
;
A
#
# COMPACT_ATOMS: atom_id res chain seq x y z
N MET A 1 85.83 2.53 -8.00
CA MET A 1 84.50 2.01 -7.64
C MET A 1 83.52 3.10 -8.08
N LYS A 2 82.71 2.93 -9.15
CA LYS A 2 81.42 2.18 -9.16
C LYS A 2 80.63 2.48 -7.88
N TRP A 3 79.52 3.22 -7.83
CA TRP A 3 78.54 3.74 -8.82
C TRP A 3 78.01 5.10 -8.26
N ILE A 4 77.39 6.05 -8.98
CA ILE A 4 76.93 6.23 -10.37
C ILE A 4 77.19 7.72 -10.78
N TYR A 5 77.25 8.02 -12.08
CA TYR A 5 77.01 9.37 -12.63
C TYR A 5 75.93 9.23 -13.70
N PHE A 6 74.88 10.06 -13.67
CA PHE A 6 74.51 10.99 -14.75
C PHE A 6 73.24 11.77 -14.39
N PHE A 7 73.38 13.09 -14.32
CA PHE A 7 72.26 14.03 -14.22
C PHE A 7 72.48 15.04 -15.35
N ILE A 8 71.42 15.38 -16.09
CA ILE A 8 71.29 16.49 -17.06
C ILE A 8 71.82 16.28 -18.52
N ILE A 9 70.96 16.68 -19.48
CA ILE A 9 71.09 16.85 -20.95
C ILE A 9 71.03 15.61 -21.89
N PHE A 10 69.82 15.38 -22.46
CA PHE A 10 69.53 15.14 -23.89
C PHE A 10 67.98 15.24 -24.06
N ILE A 11 67.36 16.35 -24.45
CA ILE A 11 67.20 16.94 -25.80
C ILE A 11 66.71 15.93 -26.86
N ILE A 12 65.39 15.97 -27.11
CA ILE A 12 64.67 15.66 -28.37
C ILE A 12 64.91 14.27 -29.00
N ILE A 13 63.96 13.33 -28.78
CA ILE A 13 63.41 12.47 -29.85
C ILE A 13 61.87 12.36 -29.68
N ILE A 14 61.16 13.06 -30.57
CA ILE A 14 59.89 12.70 -31.25
C ILE A 14 58.74 12.06 -30.43
N PHE A 15 57.63 12.80 -30.36
CA PHE A 15 56.28 12.27 -30.16
C PHE A 15 55.91 11.25 -31.26
N ILE A 16 55.70 9.98 -30.92
CA ILE A 16 54.69 9.14 -31.58
C ILE A 16 53.93 8.38 -30.49
N THR A 17 52.62 8.51 -30.51
CA THR A 17 51.68 7.77 -29.66
C THR A 17 51.68 6.28 -30.01
N SER A 18 51.77 5.41 -29.01
CA SER A 18 51.17 4.07 -29.10
C SER A 18 50.21 3.90 -27.94
N CYS A 19 48.95 4.25 -28.20
CA CYS A 19 47.85 3.79 -27.37
C CYS A 19 47.63 2.32 -27.71
N GLY A 20 47.78 1.44 -26.72
CA GLY A 20 47.59 -0.01 -26.85
C GLY A 20 46.58 -0.52 -25.83
N ILE A 21 45.42 0.13 -25.77
CA ILE A 21 44.31 -0.22 -24.86
C ILE A 21 43.21 -0.94 -25.67
N ASP A 22 42.87 -2.14 -25.20
CA ASP A 22 41.66 -2.93 -25.41
C ASP A 22 40.92 -2.94 -26.77
N GLY A 23 40.84 -4.14 -27.33
CA GLY A 23 39.57 -4.87 -27.23
C GLY A 23 38.45 -4.52 -28.21
N ASN A 24 38.79 -4.22 -29.48
CA ASN A 24 37.80 -3.90 -30.51
C ASN A 24 37.88 -4.82 -31.75
N ASN A 25 38.10 -6.12 -31.53
CA ASN A 25 37.89 -7.16 -32.55
C ASN A 25 36.40 -7.20 -32.96
N PRO A 26 36.08 -7.48 -34.24
CA PRO A 26 34.72 -7.76 -34.66
C PRO A 26 34.10 -8.91 -33.85
N LYS A 27 32.77 -8.89 -33.71
CA LYS A 27 31.99 -9.94 -33.04
C LYS A 27 30.74 -10.24 -33.84
N VAL A 28 30.25 -11.48 -33.76
CA VAL A 28 28.88 -11.81 -34.17
C VAL A 28 27.92 -11.23 -33.13
N ILE A 29 27.03 -10.34 -33.57
CA ILE A 29 25.98 -9.72 -32.76
C ILE A 29 24.75 -10.62 -32.69
N SER A 30 24.35 -11.20 -33.83
CA SER A 30 23.17 -12.06 -33.91
C SER A 30 23.19 -12.98 -35.11
N THR A 31 22.45 -14.07 -34.98
CA THR A 31 22.19 -15.10 -35.99
C THR A 31 20.69 -15.41 -36.00
N THR A 32 20.11 -15.81 -37.14
CA THR A 32 18.72 -16.31 -37.16
C THR A 32 18.58 -17.61 -36.37
N LEU A 33 19.64 -18.44 -36.37
CA LEU A 33 19.74 -19.66 -35.57
C LEU A 33 20.26 -19.39 -34.16
N LYS A 34 19.70 -20.08 -33.17
CA LYS A 34 20.26 -20.29 -31.83
C LYS A 34 20.87 -21.69 -31.73
N ASN A 35 21.58 -21.97 -30.65
CA ASN A 35 22.15 -23.30 -30.41
C ASN A 35 21.07 -24.27 -29.89
N GLU A 36 21.07 -25.50 -30.40
CA GLU A 36 20.03 -26.54 -30.31
C GLU A 36 18.70 -26.24 -31.03
N ASP A 37 18.65 -25.28 -31.97
CA ASP A 37 17.43 -24.99 -32.75
C ASP A 37 16.94 -26.21 -33.54
N ILE A 38 15.62 -26.34 -33.70
CA ILE A 38 14.97 -27.41 -34.48
C ILE A 38 14.24 -26.80 -35.68
N ILE A 39 14.68 -27.12 -36.89
CA ILE A 39 14.05 -26.69 -38.15
C ILE A 39 12.96 -27.69 -38.52
N THR A 40 11.72 -27.25 -38.40
CA THR A 40 10.50 -28.06 -38.65
C THR A 40 9.97 -27.94 -40.07
N ASP A 41 10.10 -26.78 -40.72
CA ASP A 41 9.76 -26.55 -42.11
C ASP A 41 11.02 -26.43 -42.97
N LEU A 42 11.41 -27.53 -43.62
CA LEU A 42 12.57 -27.61 -44.53
C LEU A 42 12.24 -27.13 -45.95
N ASP A 43 10.97 -26.82 -46.24
CA ASP A 43 10.57 -26.27 -47.53
C ASP A 43 10.58 -24.74 -47.52
N SER A 44 10.44 -24.10 -46.35
CA SER A 44 10.61 -22.66 -46.15
C SER A 44 11.96 -22.23 -45.56
N PHE A 45 12.76 -23.15 -44.99
CA PHE A 45 14.07 -22.82 -44.42
C PHE A 45 15.19 -22.97 -45.45
N ASP A 46 15.50 -21.87 -46.14
CA ASP A 46 16.52 -21.78 -47.18
C ASP A 46 17.71 -20.87 -46.82
N SER A 47 17.66 -20.17 -45.68
CA SER A 47 18.60 -19.10 -45.39
C SER A 47 18.85 -18.81 -43.90
N ILE A 48 20.06 -18.35 -43.59
CA ILE A 48 20.52 -17.95 -42.26
C ILE A 48 21.06 -16.53 -42.34
N THR A 49 20.55 -15.58 -41.55
CA THR A 49 21.14 -14.24 -41.44
C THR A 49 22.19 -14.23 -40.33
N ILE A 50 23.34 -13.60 -40.60
CA ILE A 50 24.41 -13.34 -39.63
C ILE A 50 24.65 -11.83 -39.60
N THR A 51 24.77 -11.24 -38.41
CA THR A 51 25.12 -9.83 -38.21
C THR A 51 26.36 -9.68 -37.34
N PHE A 52 27.29 -8.84 -37.79
CA PHE A 52 28.56 -8.53 -37.15
C PHE A 52 28.57 -7.09 -36.61
N SER A 53 29.43 -6.80 -35.65
CA SER A 53 29.62 -5.45 -35.10
C SER A 53 30.26 -4.46 -36.09
N ASN A 54 31.07 -4.96 -37.02
CA ASN A 54 31.92 -4.18 -37.91
C ASN A 54 31.69 -4.59 -39.39
N PRO A 55 32.03 -3.74 -40.38
CA PRO A 55 32.04 -4.12 -41.78
C PRO A 55 33.09 -5.21 -42.02
N MET A 56 32.67 -6.33 -42.58
CA MET A 56 33.52 -7.51 -42.78
C MET A 56 34.15 -7.54 -44.18
N ASN A 57 35.33 -8.15 -44.28
CA ASN A 57 35.93 -8.54 -45.55
C ASN A 57 35.13 -9.74 -46.10
N MET A 58 34.32 -9.50 -47.12
CA MET A 58 33.34 -10.46 -47.64
C MET A 58 34.02 -11.79 -48.04
N TYR A 59 35.05 -11.74 -48.90
CA TYR A 59 35.73 -12.93 -49.41
C TYR A 59 36.35 -13.80 -48.31
N ILE A 60 37.02 -13.17 -47.32
CA ILE A 60 37.64 -13.91 -46.21
C ILE A 60 36.59 -14.40 -45.22
N THR A 61 35.50 -13.67 -45.03
CA THR A 61 34.41 -14.11 -44.13
C THR A 61 33.64 -15.29 -44.72
N GLU A 62 33.28 -15.22 -46.01
CA GLU A 62 32.59 -16.30 -46.74
C GLU A 62 33.40 -17.61 -46.72
N THR A 63 34.71 -17.53 -46.99
CA THR A 63 35.61 -18.71 -47.00
C THR A 63 35.88 -19.30 -45.60
N ASN A 64 35.50 -18.60 -44.53
CA ASN A 64 35.65 -19.04 -43.13
C ASN A 64 34.30 -19.33 -42.43
N ILE A 65 33.19 -19.32 -43.19
CA ILE A 65 31.88 -19.78 -42.73
C ILE A 65 31.61 -21.16 -43.35
N SER A 66 31.16 -22.10 -42.52
CA SER A 66 30.84 -23.47 -42.95
C SER A 66 29.70 -24.05 -42.13
N ILE A 67 29.04 -25.09 -42.65
CA ILE A 67 28.02 -25.84 -41.93
C ILE A 67 28.45 -27.31 -41.92
N GLU A 68 28.92 -27.81 -40.78
CA GLU A 68 29.30 -29.21 -40.62
C GLU A 68 28.06 -30.11 -40.83
N GLY A 69 28.20 -31.13 -41.68
CA GLY A 69 27.10 -32.02 -42.08
C GLY A 69 26.31 -31.57 -43.32
N TYR A 70 26.48 -30.33 -43.77
CA TYR A 70 25.93 -29.83 -45.04
C TYR A 70 26.98 -29.97 -46.14
N TYR A 71 26.56 -30.47 -47.31
CA TYR A 71 27.42 -30.76 -48.46
C TYR A 71 27.05 -29.97 -49.72
N GLY A 72 26.10 -29.06 -49.60
CA GLY A 72 25.68 -28.18 -50.69
C GLY A 72 26.56 -26.93 -50.80
N ASP A 73 26.35 -26.19 -51.88
CA ASP A 73 26.94 -24.88 -52.06
C ASP A 73 26.23 -23.83 -51.18
N LEU A 74 26.98 -22.78 -50.85
CA LEU A 74 26.56 -21.66 -50.01
C LEU A 74 26.64 -20.37 -50.81
N HIS A 75 25.53 -19.61 -50.87
CA HIS A 75 25.50 -18.29 -51.51
C HIS A 75 25.32 -17.18 -50.48
N PHE A 76 26.08 -16.10 -50.59
CA PHE A 76 26.09 -15.01 -49.62
C PHE A 76 25.63 -13.69 -50.24
N GLU A 77 24.65 -13.03 -49.61
CA GLU A 77 24.21 -11.68 -49.96
C GLU A 77 24.51 -10.71 -48.81
N TRP A 78 25.31 -9.67 -49.08
CA TRP A 78 25.76 -8.71 -48.06
C TRP A 78 24.95 -7.41 -48.07
N PHE A 79 24.57 -6.96 -46.88
CA PHE A 79 23.78 -5.75 -46.67
C PHE A 79 24.25 -4.96 -45.44
N LYS A 80 23.58 -3.83 -45.15
CA LYS A 80 23.93 -2.89 -44.05
C LYS A 80 25.41 -2.45 -44.06
N GLY A 81 25.99 -2.25 -45.25
CA GLY A 81 27.39 -1.86 -45.40
C GLY A 81 28.36 -2.94 -44.92
N LYS A 82 28.17 -4.18 -45.40
CA LYS A 82 28.99 -5.37 -45.08
C LYS A 82 28.97 -5.78 -43.60
N LYS A 83 27.99 -5.30 -42.82
CA LYS A 83 27.80 -5.71 -41.42
C LYS A 83 26.90 -6.92 -41.25
N SER A 84 26.09 -7.26 -42.26
CA SER A 84 25.22 -8.43 -42.23
C SER A 84 25.31 -9.17 -43.55
N CYS A 85 25.25 -10.50 -43.49
CA CYS A 85 25.05 -11.36 -44.66
C CYS A 85 23.83 -12.26 -44.48
N ILE A 86 23.15 -12.55 -45.58
CA ILE A 86 22.22 -13.68 -45.70
C ILE A 86 23.03 -14.81 -46.35
N LEU A 87 23.06 -15.95 -45.67
CA LEU A 87 23.64 -17.20 -46.14
C LEU A 87 22.51 -18.08 -46.66
N TYR A 88 22.40 -18.21 -47.98
CA TYR A 88 21.45 -19.08 -48.65
C TYR A 88 22.03 -20.50 -48.83
N LEU A 89 21.22 -21.49 -48.51
CA LEU A 89 21.44 -22.92 -48.72
C LEU A 89 20.93 -23.27 -50.12
N LEU A 90 21.81 -23.55 -51.07
CA LEU A 90 21.40 -23.89 -52.44
C LEU A 90 20.82 -25.32 -52.56
N GLU A 91 21.03 -26.15 -51.55
CA GLU A 91 20.51 -27.49 -51.41
C GLU A 91 19.67 -27.60 -50.13
N LYS A 92 18.62 -28.42 -50.18
CA LYS A 92 17.79 -28.66 -48.99
C LYS A 92 18.56 -29.45 -47.94
N LEU A 93 18.41 -29.04 -46.69
CA LEU A 93 18.87 -29.84 -45.55
C LEU A 93 18.15 -31.22 -45.55
N GLU A 94 18.89 -32.28 -45.26
CA GLU A 94 18.33 -33.62 -45.06
C GLU A 94 17.52 -33.67 -43.76
N ARG A 95 16.40 -34.40 -43.76
CA ARG A 95 15.57 -34.64 -42.56
C ARG A 95 16.31 -35.46 -41.50
N GLY A 96 16.10 -35.17 -40.22
CA GLY A 96 16.60 -35.99 -39.10
C GLY A 96 18.10 -35.94 -38.91
N LYS A 97 18.74 -34.83 -39.30
CA LYS A 97 20.17 -34.61 -39.16
C LYS A 97 20.46 -33.57 -38.08
N THR A 98 21.71 -33.57 -37.64
CA THR A 98 22.29 -32.49 -36.86
C THR A 98 23.35 -31.81 -37.72
N TYR A 99 23.33 -30.49 -37.70
CA TYR A 99 24.24 -29.61 -38.42
C TYR A 99 24.94 -28.68 -37.42
N THR A 100 26.14 -28.21 -37.74
CA THR A 100 26.82 -27.18 -36.94
C THR A 100 27.24 -26.03 -37.84
N LEU A 101 26.56 -24.89 -37.76
CA LEU A 101 27.06 -23.64 -38.34
C LEU A 101 28.31 -23.21 -37.57
N ARG A 102 29.43 -23.05 -38.28
CA ARG A 102 30.69 -22.55 -37.77
C ARG A 102 31.05 -21.25 -38.50
N ILE A 103 31.29 -20.21 -37.71
CA ILE A 103 31.93 -18.97 -38.14
C ILE A 103 33.31 -18.99 -37.48
N ASP A 104 34.36 -19.23 -38.28
CA ASP A 104 35.71 -19.37 -37.74
C ASP A 104 36.25 -18.04 -37.23
N LYS A 105 37.06 -18.08 -36.18
CA LYS A 105 37.75 -16.89 -35.65
C LYS A 105 38.51 -16.08 -36.72
N SER A 106 38.91 -16.71 -37.82
CA SER A 106 39.68 -16.10 -38.91
C SER A 106 38.85 -15.23 -39.88
N CYS A 107 37.53 -15.13 -39.71
CA CYS A 107 36.75 -14.08 -40.39
C CYS A 107 37.25 -12.69 -39.93
N GLU A 108 37.49 -11.76 -40.86
CA GLU A 108 38.11 -10.46 -40.55
C GLU A 108 37.34 -9.24 -41.11
N THR A 109 37.58 -8.06 -40.54
CA THR A 109 37.14 -6.77 -41.08
C THR A 109 37.93 -6.34 -42.32
N GLU A 110 37.44 -5.33 -43.05
CA GLU A 110 38.18 -4.74 -44.19
C GLU A 110 39.55 -4.14 -43.79
N ASP A 111 39.75 -3.81 -42.51
CA ASP A 111 41.04 -3.36 -41.96
C ASP A 111 41.88 -4.49 -41.31
N GLY A 112 41.54 -5.76 -41.58
CA GLY A 112 42.36 -6.92 -41.23
C GLY A 112 42.35 -7.33 -39.76
N LYS A 113 41.24 -7.09 -39.04
CA LYS A 113 41.06 -7.57 -37.65
C LYS A 113 40.15 -8.80 -37.63
N ASP A 114 40.66 -9.91 -37.09
CA ASP A 114 39.94 -11.16 -36.95
C ASP A 114 38.92 -11.17 -35.79
N LEU A 115 37.94 -12.09 -35.80
CA LEU A 115 36.95 -12.27 -34.73
C LEU A 115 37.56 -12.70 -33.39
N GLY A 116 38.77 -13.27 -33.39
CA GLY A 116 39.48 -13.78 -32.21
C GLY A 116 38.92 -15.08 -31.61
N VAL A 117 37.64 -15.39 -31.84
CA VAL A 117 36.94 -16.57 -31.31
C VAL A 117 36.04 -17.24 -32.36
N ASP A 118 35.95 -18.57 -32.31
CA ASP A 118 35.02 -19.34 -33.13
C ASP A 118 33.59 -19.19 -32.57
N TYR A 119 32.61 -18.97 -33.46
CA TYR A 119 31.19 -19.10 -33.11
C TYR A 119 30.63 -20.40 -33.70
N LYS A 120 29.92 -21.17 -32.87
CA LYS A 120 29.35 -22.47 -33.25
C LYS A 120 27.90 -22.55 -32.80
N TYR A 121 27.01 -22.89 -33.74
CA TYR A 121 25.59 -23.07 -33.50
C TYR A 121 25.19 -24.44 -34.04
N ARG A 122 24.93 -25.38 -33.12
CA ARG A 122 24.39 -26.70 -33.48
C ARG A 122 22.88 -26.56 -33.67
N PHE A 123 22.34 -27.17 -34.72
CA PHE A 123 20.89 -27.20 -34.99
C PHE A 123 20.49 -28.54 -35.61
N HIS A 124 19.19 -28.83 -35.57
CA HIS A 124 18.62 -30.12 -35.92
C HIS A 124 17.52 -29.96 -36.97
N THR A 125 17.37 -30.92 -37.88
CA THR A 125 16.25 -30.97 -38.82
C THR A 125 15.24 -32.02 -38.42
N PHE A 126 13.97 -31.67 -38.54
CA PHE A 126 12.88 -32.56 -38.15
C PHE A 126 12.78 -33.83 -39.02
N THR A 127 12.20 -34.89 -38.44
CA THR A 127 11.71 -36.08 -39.15
C THR A 127 10.25 -36.31 -38.76
N ASP A 128 9.45 -36.74 -39.75
CA ASP A 128 7.99 -36.97 -39.70
C ASP A 128 7.43 -37.30 -38.30
N SER A 129 6.33 -36.63 -37.92
CA SER A 129 5.55 -36.56 -36.65
C SER A 129 5.58 -37.70 -35.61
N ASN A 130 6.74 -38.29 -35.34
CA ASN A 130 6.88 -39.56 -34.63
C ASN A 130 7.91 -39.53 -33.50
N PHE A 131 8.68 -38.47 -33.32
CA PHE A 131 9.53 -38.32 -32.13
C PHE A 131 8.72 -37.76 -30.96
N PHE A 132 9.01 -38.21 -29.74
CA PHE A 132 8.47 -37.65 -28.52
C PHE A 132 9.44 -36.58 -28.03
N ILE A 133 9.02 -35.32 -28.07
CA ILE A 133 9.79 -34.14 -27.66
C ILE A 133 8.89 -33.19 -26.87
N VAL A 134 9.49 -32.26 -26.14
CA VAL A 134 8.82 -31.05 -25.64
C VAL A 134 8.77 -30.03 -26.78
N GLU A 135 7.57 -29.59 -27.17
CA GLU A 135 7.32 -28.60 -28.23
C GLU A 135 7.34 -27.16 -27.68
N GLY A 136 7.11 -26.98 -26.38
CA GLY A 136 7.20 -25.68 -25.72
C GLY A 136 6.72 -25.72 -24.26
N THR A 137 6.98 -24.64 -23.52
CA THR A 137 6.63 -24.51 -22.11
C THR A 137 5.99 -23.16 -21.82
N TYR A 138 5.17 -23.07 -20.77
CA TYR A 138 4.78 -21.82 -20.16
C TYR A 138 5.09 -21.88 -18.65
N PRO A 139 5.89 -20.97 -18.09
CA PRO A 139 6.66 -19.94 -18.77
C PRO A 139 7.64 -20.50 -19.81
N ASN A 140 7.97 -19.69 -20.82
CA ASN A 140 9.01 -20.03 -21.79
C ASN A 140 10.38 -20.14 -21.07
N ASP A 141 11.31 -20.91 -21.62
CA ASP A 141 12.68 -20.92 -21.10
C ASP A 141 13.32 -19.52 -21.15
N GLY A 142 13.95 -19.12 -20.04
CA GLY A 142 14.52 -17.79 -19.83
C GLY A 142 13.47 -16.68 -19.63
N ALA A 143 12.19 -17.01 -19.40
CA ALA A 143 11.17 -16.00 -19.12
C ALA A 143 11.48 -15.26 -17.81
N ASN A 144 11.37 -13.93 -17.84
CA ASN A 144 11.58 -13.06 -16.69
C ASN A 144 10.32 -12.28 -16.36
N GLY A 145 10.09 -12.02 -15.08
CA GLY A 145 8.91 -11.28 -14.64
C GLY A 145 7.62 -12.11 -14.73
N VAL A 146 7.70 -13.40 -14.41
CA VAL A 146 6.52 -14.27 -14.29
C VAL A 146 5.76 -13.93 -13.00
N VAL A 147 4.47 -13.64 -13.08
CA VAL A 147 3.69 -13.30 -11.86
C VAL A 147 3.74 -14.47 -10.87
N SER A 148 4.03 -14.18 -9.59
CA SER A 148 4.20 -15.20 -8.55
C SER A 148 2.95 -16.07 -8.33
N SER A 149 1.76 -15.51 -8.58
CA SER A 149 0.46 -16.19 -8.56
C SER A 149 0.10 -16.79 -9.93
N ILE A 150 1.03 -17.47 -10.60
CA ILE A 150 0.81 -18.10 -11.90
C ILE A 150 -0.15 -19.29 -11.78
N ASP A 151 -1.19 -19.32 -12.64
CA ASP A 151 -2.23 -20.36 -12.62
C ASP A 151 -1.68 -21.77 -12.84
N SER A 152 -0.70 -21.92 -13.74
CA SER A 152 0.02 -23.18 -13.94
C SER A 152 1.34 -23.00 -14.71
N ILE A 153 2.26 -23.93 -14.46
CA ILE A 153 3.40 -24.21 -15.35
C ILE A 153 2.92 -25.25 -16.37
N SER A 154 2.89 -24.93 -17.67
CA SER A 154 2.50 -25.86 -18.72
C SER A 154 3.70 -26.38 -19.51
N ILE A 155 3.60 -27.64 -19.95
CA ILE A 155 4.61 -28.30 -20.78
C ILE A 155 3.86 -29.01 -21.91
N ASN A 156 4.17 -28.66 -23.15
CA ASN A 156 3.56 -29.21 -24.36
C ASN A 156 4.49 -30.23 -25.01
N PHE A 157 3.95 -31.36 -25.44
CA PHE A 157 4.68 -32.47 -26.04
C PHE A 157 4.12 -32.85 -27.41
N SER A 158 4.99 -33.32 -28.29
CA SER A 158 4.64 -33.69 -29.67
C SER A 158 3.69 -34.89 -29.78
N LEU A 159 3.69 -35.79 -28.79
CA LEU A 159 2.85 -37.00 -28.76
C LEU A 159 2.10 -37.10 -27.42
N PRO A 160 0.90 -37.71 -27.41
CA PRO A 160 0.15 -37.97 -26.18
C PRO A 160 0.96 -38.76 -25.15
N ILE A 161 1.00 -38.26 -23.92
CA ILE A 161 1.77 -38.80 -22.78
C ILE A 161 1.06 -40.01 -22.16
N ALA A 162 1.82 -41.02 -21.73
CA ALA A 162 1.29 -42.09 -20.89
C ALA A 162 1.25 -41.67 -19.42
N TYR A 163 0.06 -41.69 -18.79
CA TYR A 163 -0.18 -41.25 -17.41
C TYR A 163 0.87 -41.75 -16.39
N VAL A 164 1.24 -43.03 -16.47
CA VAL A 164 2.18 -43.69 -15.54
C VAL A 164 3.64 -43.25 -15.72
N SER A 165 3.97 -42.51 -16.78
CA SER A 165 5.36 -42.12 -17.09
C SER A 165 5.79 -40.78 -16.49
N ILE A 166 4.86 -40.02 -15.91
CA ILE A 166 5.13 -38.71 -15.26
C ILE A 166 5.59 -38.87 -13.80
N TYR A 167 5.18 -39.96 -13.12
CA TYR A 167 5.45 -40.16 -11.70
C TYR A 167 6.96 -40.10 -11.42
N ASP A 168 7.38 -39.16 -10.57
CA ASP A 168 8.78 -38.94 -10.18
C ASP A 168 9.68 -38.54 -11.39
N LYS A 169 9.15 -37.84 -12.41
CA LYS A 169 9.92 -37.43 -13.61
C LYS A 169 9.90 -35.93 -13.94
N ILE A 170 9.36 -35.10 -13.07
CA ILE A 170 9.43 -33.64 -13.16
C ILE A 170 9.97 -33.10 -11.84
N ASP A 171 11.19 -32.58 -11.89
CA ASP A 171 11.83 -31.91 -10.75
C ASP A 171 11.67 -30.41 -10.91
N ILE A 172 11.38 -29.69 -9.81
CA ILE A 172 11.36 -28.23 -9.77
C ILE A 172 12.29 -27.77 -8.64
N SER A 173 13.13 -26.77 -8.89
CA SER A 173 14.06 -26.18 -7.93
C SER A 173 14.00 -24.64 -7.99
N PRO A 174 13.64 -23.92 -6.90
CA PRO A 174 13.25 -24.43 -5.57
C PRO A 174 12.08 -25.43 -5.59
N GLU A 175 12.05 -26.34 -4.62
CA GLU A 175 11.00 -27.35 -4.49
C GLU A 175 9.66 -26.67 -4.15
N ILE A 176 8.59 -27.08 -4.82
CA ILE A 176 7.22 -26.59 -4.60
C ILE A 176 6.23 -27.75 -4.55
N ASP A 177 5.20 -27.61 -3.70
CA ASP A 177 4.03 -28.48 -3.75
C ASP A 177 3.18 -28.11 -4.98
N TYR A 178 2.81 -29.10 -5.80
CA TYR A 178 1.93 -28.90 -6.95
C TYR A 178 0.98 -30.10 -7.20
N TYR A 179 -0.17 -29.81 -7.80
CA TYR A 179 -1.02 -30.81 -8.45
C TYR A 179 -0.77 -30.78 -9.96
N TYR A 180 -1.15 -31.83 -10.69
CA TYR A 180 -1.08 -31.80 -12.15
C TYR A 180 -2.30 -32.41 -12.83
N HIS A 181 -2.61 -31.90 -14.02
CA HIS A 181 -3.59 -32.48 -14.93
C HIS A 181 -3.08 -32.41 -16.38
N PHE A 182 -3.78 -33.10 -17.29
CA PHE A 182 -3.44 -33.14 -18.72
C PHE A 182 -4.51 -32.45 -19.56
N SER A 183 -4.15 -32.00 -20.76
CA SER A 183 -5.11 -31.71 -21.82
C SER A 183 -5.88 -32.96 -22.27
N ASP A 184 -7.03 -32.77 -22.91
CA ASP A 184 -7.87 -33.88 -23.43
C ASP A 184 -7.12 -34.78 -24.43
N ASP A 185 -6.27 -34.19 -25.27
CA ASP A 185 -5.41 -34.92 -26.22
C ASP A 185 -4.15 -35.53 -25.56
N ARG A 186 -3.91 -35.20 -24.28
CA ARG A 186 -2.75 -35.57 -23.46
C ARG A 186 -1.40 -35.14 -24.03
N LYS A 187 -1.37 -34.12 -24.89
CA LYS A 187 -0.12 -33.49 -25.33
C LYS A 187 0.41 -32.47 -24.33
N SER A 188 -0.44 -31.86 -23.52
CA SER A 188 -0.04 -30.90 -22.49
C SER A 188 -0.19 -31.49 -21.09
N ILE A 189 0.72 -31.13 -20.20
CA ILE A 189 0.58 -31.25 -18.75
C ILE A 189 0.62 -29.84 -18.14
N PHE A 190 -0.23 -29.61 -17.16
CA PHE A 190 -0.34 -28.36 -16.40
C PHE A 190 -0.06 -28.66 -14.93
N LEU A 191 1.00 -28.05 -14.38
CA LEU A 191 1.39 -28.14 -12.98
C LEU A 191 0.83 -26.91 -12.26
N ILE A 192 -0.07 -27.12 -11.29
CA ILE A 192 -0.74 -26.07 -10.53
C ILE A 192 -0.08 -26.00 -9.14
N PRO A 193 0.68 -24.93 -8.82
CA PRO A 193 1.26 -24.75 -7.49
C PRO A 193 0.18 -24.71 -6.39
N VAL A 194 0.45 -25.33 -5.24
CA VAL A 194 -0.46 -25.29 -4.07
C VAL A 194 -0.44 -23.93 -3.37
N ARG A 195 0.65 -23.17 -3.57
CA ARG A 195 0.86 -21.80 -3.09
C ARG A 195 1.49 -20.97 -4.20
N SER A 196 1.35 -19.65 -4.12
CA SER A 196 2.13 -18.73 -4.96
C SER A 196 3.62 -19.06 -4.90
N LEU A 197 4.30 -18.91 -6.03
CA LEU A 197 5.75 -19.04 -6.12
C LEU A 197 6.42 -17.90 -5.33
N GLU A 198 7.60 -18.16 -4.79
CA GLU A 198 8.41 -17.13 -4.13
C GLU A 198 8.78 -16.02 -5.12
N LYS A 199 8.74 -14.77 -4.65
CA LYS A 199 9.01 -13.57 -5.46
C LYS A 199 10.51 -13.35 -5.60
N ASN A 200 10.95 -12.88 -6.76
CA ASN A 200 12.37 -12.65 -7.08
C ASN A 200 13.24 -13.93 -7.01
N ASP A 201 12.64 -15.10 -7.25
CA ASP A 201 13.34 -16.39 -7.30
C ASP A 201 13.44 -16.93 -8.74
N VAL A 202 14.43 -17.82 -8.97
CA VAL A 202 14.67 -18.47 -10.27
C VAL A 202 14.31 -19.95 -10.17
N TYR A 203 13.20 -20.32 -10.79
CA TYR A 203 12.72 -21.68 -10.87
C TYR A 203 13.35 -22.41 -12.05
N ASN A 204 13.91 -23.59 -11.78
CA ASN A 204 14.49 -24.50 -12.75
C ASN A 204 13.65 -25.77 -12.78
N VAL A 205 13.09 -26.10 -13.93
CA VAL A 205 12.23 -27.28 -14.12
C VAL A 205 12.97 -28.29 -15.00
N THR A 206 13.11 -29.52 -14.53
CA THR A 206 13.75 -30.62 -15.27
C THR A 206 12.79 -31.77 -15.52
N ILE A 207 12.59 -32.05 -16.81
CA ILE A 207 11.73 -33.09 -17.35
C ILE A 207 12.62 -34.28 -17.73
N LYS A 208 12.54 -35.39 -16.98
CA LYS A 208 13.44 -36.54 -17.17
C LYS A 208 13.18 -37.24 -18.51
N LYS A 209 14.24 -37.72 -19.16
CA LYS A 209 14.12 -38.40 -20.45
C LYS A 209 13.27 -39.67 -20.42
N GLU A 210 13.13 -40.29 -19.25
CA GLU A 210 12.39 -41.54 -19.09
C GLU A 210 10.86 -41.41 -19.25
N ILE A 211 10.30 -40.19 -19.27
CA ILE A 211 8.89 -39.95 -19.61
C ILE A 211 8.61 -40.55 -20.99
N ALA A 212 7.42 -41.13 -21.14
CA ALA A 212 7.05 -41.87 -22.34
C ALA A 212 5.67 -41.47 -22.89
N SER A 213 5.57 -41.44 -24.22
CA SER A 213 4.30 -41.36 -24.92
C SER A 213 3.47 -42.64 -24.73
N ILE A 214 2.17 -42.58 -25.06
CA ILE A 214 1.28 -43.76 -25.14
C ILE A 214 1.82 -44.81 -26.13
N SER A 215 2.53 -44.36 -27.18
CA SER A 215 3.20 -45.23 -28.15
C SER A 215 4.56 -45.79 -27.66
N GLY A 216 4.91 -45.60 -26.39
CA GLY A 216 6.11 -46.15 -25.76
C GLY A 216 7.41 -45.43 -26.13
N LYS A 217 7.34 -44.27 -26.78
CA LYS A 217 8.52 -43.49 -27.18
C LYS A 217 8.93 -42.56 -26.05
N LYS A 218 10.23 -42.44 -25.83
CA LYS A 218 10.82 -41.60 -24.77
C LYS A 218 11.44 -40.33 -25.36
N LEU A 219 11.66 -39.33 -24.52
CA LEU A 219 12.50 -38.19 -24.87
C LEU A 219 13.93 -38.69 -25.10
N GLU A 220 14.69 -38.02 -25.96
CA GLU A 220 16.10 -38.39 -26.24
C GLU A 220 17.02 -38.09 -25.04
N ARG A 221 16.76 -36.99 -24.36
CA ARG A 221 17.54 -36.42 -23.26
C ARG A 221 16.61 -35.68 -22.29
N ASP A 222 17.11 -35.37 -21.10
CA ASP A 222 16.38 -34.55 -20.14
C ASP A 222 16.17 -33.17 -20.76
N TYR A 223 14.97 -32.61 -20.60
CA TYR A 223 14.65 -31.25 -21.02
C TYR A 223 14.59 -30.37 -19.79
N THR A 224 15.40 -29.31 -19.76
CA THR A 224 15.43 -28.34 -18.67
C THR A 224 15.05 -26.97 -19.21
N PHE A 225 14.21 -26.26 -18.45
CA PHE A 225 13.93 -24.84 -18.68
C PHE A 225 13.95 -24.08 -17.36
N SER A 226 14.10 -22.76 -17.44
CA SER A 226 14.15 -21.86 -16.30
C SER A 226 13.27 -20.63 -16.49
N PHE A 227 12.78 -20.05 -15.39
CA PHE A 227 12.10 -18.76 -15.40
C PHE A 227 12.30 -18.04 -14.06
N SER A 228 12.20 -16.70 -14.07
CA SER A 228 12.22 -15.88 -12.86
C SER A 228 10.88 -15.22 -12.57
N THR A 229 10.49 -15.20 -11.30
CA THR A 229 9.25 -14.54 -10.86
C THR A 229 9.41 -13.01 -10.82
N VAL A 230 8.28 -12.29 -10.84
CA VAL A 230 8.24 -10.82 -10.78
C VAL A 230 9.02 -10.30 -9.58
N TYR A 231 9.93 -9.37 -9.88
CA TYR A 231 10.47 -8.44 -8.91
C TYR A 231 9.34 -7.49 -8.46
N SER A 232 8.71 -7.79 -7.33
CA SER A 232 7.64 -6.96 -6.75
C SER A 232 8.24 -5.67 -6.18
N ASN A 233 8.55 -4.73 -7.08
CA ASN A 233 9.14 -3.43 -6.70
C ASN A 233 8.10 -2.50 -6.06
N GLU A 234 6.81 -2.83 -6.16
CA GLU A 234 5.73 -2.14 -5.44
C GLU A 234 6.03 -2.11 -3.94
N ASN A 235 6.07 -0.91 -3.38
CA ASN A 235 6.39 -0.70 -1.98
C ASN A 235 5.17 -1.01 -1.14
N PHE A 236 5.34 -1.67 0.01
CA PHE A 236 4.22 -1.79 0.93
C PHE A 236 3.90 -0.39 1.46
N GLU A 237 2.69 0.08 1.22
CA GLU A 237 2.31 1.46 1.52
C GLU A 237 0.83 1.57 1.88
N LEU A 238 0.53 2.54 2.75
CA LEU A 238 -0.83 3.01 2.98
C LEU A 238 -1.25 3.83 1.77
N ILE A 239 -2.31 3.38 1.07
CA ILE A 239 -2.90 4.07 -0.07
C ILE A 239 -3.75 5.23 0.41
N GLU A 240 -4.64 4.96 1.37
CA GLU A 240 -5.64 5.89 1.86
C GLU A 240 -6.01 5.57 3.31
N ALA A 241 -6.49 6.60 4.02
CA ALA A 241 -7.10 6.49 5.33
C ALA A 241 -8.47 7.18 5.28
N LEU A 242 -9.51 6.51 5.78
CA LEU A 242 -10.90 6.94 5.63
C LEU A 242 -11.58 6.93 7.01
N MET A 243 -12.27 8.00 7.38
CA MET A 243 -13.24 7.98 8.48
C MET A 243 -14.62 7.64 7.93
N VAL A 244 -15.24 6.60 8.50
CA VAL A 244 -16.57 6.11 8.13
C VAL A 244 -17.51 6.15 9.33
N GLN A 245 -18.81 6.24 9.08
CA GLN A 245 -19.80 5.99 10.13
C GLN A 245 -19.68 4.56 10.67
N LYS A 246 -20.04 4.35 11.95
CA LYS A 246 -19.83 3.08 12.66
C LYS A 246 -20.45 1.88 11.95
N GLY A 247 -19.62 0.91 11.57
CA GLY A 247 -20.02 -0.27 10.80
C GLY A 247 -20.26 -0.02 9.30
N GLY A 248 -19.96 1.17 8.80
CA GLY A 248 -19.97 1.52 7.37
C GLY A 248 -18.77 0.94 6.62
N ILE A 249 -18.90 0.83 5.30
CA ILE A 249 -17.89 0.28 4.39
C ILE A 249 -17.22 1.40 3.55
N PRO A 250 -16.03 1.18 2.95
CA PRO A 250 -15.33 2.23 2.18
C PRO A 250 -16.12 2.88 1.03
N SER A 251 -17.16 2.22 0.51
CA SER A 251 -18.04 2.78 -0.52
C SER A 251 -19.16 3.69 0.01
N ASP A 252 -19.38 3.72 1.33
CA ASP A 252 -20.35 4.61 1.96
C ASP A 252 -19.80 6.06 2.00
N PRO A 253 -20.64 7.08 2.27
CA PRO A 253 -20.17 8.43 2.50
C PRO A 253 -19.13 8.46 3.64
N HIS A 254 -17.94 8.96 3.33
CA HIS A 254 -16.76 8.93 4.20
C HIS A 254 -15.97 10.24 4.09
N ILE A 255 -15.06 10.45 5.04
CA ILE A 255 -14.10 11.56 5.02
C ILE A 255 -12.71 10.98 4.77
N SER A 256 -12.09 11.34 3.65
CA SER A 256 -10.71 10.98 3.37
C SER A 256 -9.77 11.77 4.29
N ILE A 257 -8.97 11.07 5.09
CA ILE A 257 -7.97 11.66 5.97
C ILE A 257 -6.72 12.00 5.17
N ASN A 258 -6.16 13.20 5.37
CA ASN A 258 -4.85 13.52 4.85
C ASN A 258 -3.78 12.67 5.57
N THR A 259 -3.03 11.87 4.80
CA THR A 259 -1.98 10.99 5.30
C THR A 259 -0.56 11.58 5.17
N ASP A 260 -0.44 12.86 4.81
CA ASP A 260 0.83 13.58 4.86
C ASP A 260 1.37 13.65 6.30
N TYR A 261 2.69 13.66 6.43
CA TYR A 261 3.35 13.56 7.74
C TYR A 261 3.04 14.79 8.62
N LEU A 262 2.38 14.54 9.75
CA LEU A 262 1.82 15.52 10.70
C LEU A 262 0.77 16.46 10.08
N SER A 263 0.05 16.01 9.04
CA SER A 263 -1.15 16.71 8.58
C SER A 263 -2.35 16.45 9.49
N GLU A 264 -3.29 17.38 9.52
CA GLU A 264 -4.51 17.33 10.34
C GLU A 264 -5.74 17.39 9.42
N THR A 265 -6.78 16.62 9.74
CA THR A 265 -8.07 16.61 9.01
C THR A 265 -9.22 16.99 9.95
N GLU A 266 -10.00 18.00 9.59
CA GLU A 266 -11.16 18.46 10.36
C GLU A 266 -12.47 17.81 9.91
N GLY A 267 -13.52 17.98 10.73
CA GLY A 267 -14.89 17.58 10.43
C GLY A 267 -15.22 16.14 10.81
N ILE A 268 -14.47 15.52 11.72
CA ILE A 268 -14.72 14.13 12.15
C ILE A 268 -15.73 14.08 13.28
N ASP A 269 -16.69 13.16 13.20
CA ASP A 269 -17.60 12.86 14.30
C ASP A 269 -17.03 11.79 15.24
N LYS A 270 -17.30 11.95 16.53
CA LYS A 270 -16.77 11.13 17.63
C LYS A 270 -17.14 9.65 17.59
N ASP A 271 -18.22 9.30 16.90
CA ASP A 271 -18.69 7.91 16.75
C ASP A 271 -18.21 7.24 15.45
N MET A 272 -17.40 7.92 14.62
CA MET A 272 -16.79 7.35 13.41
C MET A 272 -15.72 6.27 13.71
N GLU A 273 -15.49 5.40 12.73
CA GLU A 273 -14.40 4.41 12.71
C GLU A 273 -13.37 4.78 11.64
N LEU A 274 -12.10 4.45 11.88
CA LEU A 274 -11.00 4.69 10.94
C LEU A 274 -10.69 3.41 10.14
N ILE A 275 -10.62 3.51 8.82
CA ILE A 275 -10.16 2.45 7.92
C ILE A 275 -8.82 2.87 7.32
N LEU A 276 -7.81 2.01 7.42
CA LEU A 276 -6.50 2.16 6.78
C LEU A 276 -6.39 1.16 5.63
N VAL A 277 -6.27 1.63 4.38
CA VAL A 277 -6.22 0.76 3.20
C VAL A 277 -4.79 0.66 2.68
N LEU A 278 -4.28 -0.56 2.59
CA LEU A 278 -2.91 -0.85 2.17
C LEU A 278 -2.89 -1.43 0.76
N ASN A 279 -1.79 -1.27 0.04
CA ASN A 279 -1.66 -1.82 -1.32
C ASN A 279 -1.36 -3.33 -1.38
N SER A 280 -1.09 -3.96 -0.23
CA SER A 280 -0.65 -5.35 -0.16
C SER A 280 -1.22 -6.04 1.07
N ASP A 281 -1.35 -7.36 0.98
CA ASP A 281 -1.93 -8.18 2.04
C ASP A 281 -0.97 -8.31 3.24
N PHE A 282 -1.50 -8.43 4.46
CA PHE A 282 -0.73 -8.41 5.71
C PHE A 282 -1.31 -9.33 6.81
N PHE A 283 -0.51 -9.56 7.86
CA PHE A 283 -0.94 -10.30 9.06
C PHE A 283 -1.46 -9.33 10.14
N LEU A 284 -2.75 -9.42 10.47
CA LEU A 284 -3.42 -8.52 11.43
C LEU A 284 -2.76 -8.50 12.82
N ASN A 285 -2.18 -9.61 13.28
CA ASN A 285 -1.51 -9.66 14.59
C ASN A 285 -0.27 -8.75 14.64
N LEU A 286 0.39 -8.45 13.51
CA LEU A 286 1.50 -7.52 13.46
C LEU A 286 1.03 -6.06 13.57
N ALA A 287 -0.16 -5.74 13.04
CA ALA A 287 -0.69 -4.37 13.08
C ALA A 287 -0.88 -3.85 14.52
N PHE A 288 -1.20 -4.73 15.48
CA PHE A 288 -1.30 -4.38 16.90
C PHE A 288 0.04 -3.96 17.53
N GLU A 289 1.18 -4.32 16.96
CA GLU A 289 2.51 -3.95 17.46
C GLU A 289 3.01 -2.62 16.85
N HIS A 290 2.38 -2.17 15.76
CA HIS A 290 2.83 -1.05 14.92
C HIS A 290 1.86 0.14 14.83
N ILE A 291 0.62 0.01 15.33
CA ILE A 291 -0.37 1.08 15.39
C ILE A 291 -0.42 1.68 16.80
N THR A 292 -0.28 3.00 16.89
CA THR A 292 -0.51 3.77 18.13
C THR A 292 -1.41 4.97 17.86
N ILE A 293 -2.23 5.35 18.85
CA ILE A 293 -3.11 6.52 18.77
C ILE A 293 -2.89 7.38 20.03
N GLU A 294 -2.66 8.67 19.84
CA GLU A 294 -2.40 9.67 20.88
C GLU A 294 -3.40 10.83 20.74
N PRO A 295 -4.15 11.26 21.78
CA PRO A 295 -4.22 10.65 23.11
C PRO A 295 -4.80 9.23 23.07
N SER A 296 -4.49 8.45 24.12
CA SER A 296 -4.84 7.03 24.16
C SER A 296 -6.34 6.83 24.31
N ILE A 297 -6.95 6.16 23.34
CA ILE A 297 -8.35 5.72 23.34
C ILE A 297 -8.43 4.20 23.15
N PRO A 298 -9.27 3.46 23.89
CA PRO A 298 -9.38 2.01 23.71
C PRO A 298 -9.99 1.66 22.34
N TYR A 299 -9.26 0.92 21.50
CA TYR A 299 -9.74 0.45 20.19
C TYR A 299 -9.59 -1.08 20.03
N SER A 300 -10.10 -1.59 18.91
CA SER A 300 -9.83 -2.94 18.38
C SER A 300 -9.56 -2.88 16.88
N LEU A 301 -8.67 -3.75 16.41
CA LEU A 301 -8.36 -3.87 14.98
C LEU A 301 -9.08 -5.08 14.38
N ALA A 302 -9.66 -4.90 13.20
CA ALA A 302 -10.15 -5.97 12.33
C ALA A 302 -9.50 -5.84 10.94
N LYS A 303 -9.47 -6.94 10.18
CA LYS A 303 -8.95 -6.98 8.81
C LYS A 303 -10.09 -7.22 7.83
N GLU A 304 -10.18 -6.38 6.81
CA GLU A 304 -11.15 -6.45 5.71
C GLU A 304 -10.35 -6.34 4.41
N ASP A 305 -10.12 -7.46 3.73
CA ASP A 305 -9.19 -7.60 2.60
C ASP A 305 -7.80 -7.00 2.92
N ASN A 306 -7.34 -6.01 2.15
CA ASN A 306 -6.09 -5.27 2.39
C ASN A 306 -6.27 -4.05 3.32
N SER A 307 -7.35 -3.99 4.10
CA SER A 307 -7.67 -2.87 4.98
C SER A 307 -7.66 -3.26 6.46
N ILE A 308 -7.24 -2.32 7.32
CA ILE A 308 -7.35 -2.40 8.78
C ILE A 308 -8.50 -1.48 9.20
N ARG A 309 -9.56 -2.05 9.79
CA ARG A 309 -10.58 -1.26 10.50
C ARG A 309 -10.14 -1.06 11.96
N VAL A 310 -10.13 0.18 12.39
CA VAL A 310 -9.92 0.62 13.77
C VAL A 310 -11.28 1.02 14.36
N THR A 311 -11.86 0.13 15.16
CA THR A 311 -13.10 0.40 15.89
C THR A 311 -12.75 0.92 17.28
N PHE A 312 -13.15 2.17 17.58
CA PHE A 312 -13.07 2.71 18.93
C PHE A 312 -14.15 2.08 19.83
N LYS A 313 -13.77 1.69 21.05
CA LYS A 313 -14.65 1.03 22.02
C LYS A 313 -15.47 2.02 22.85
N GLU A 314 -15.01 3.25 22.89
CA GLU A 314 -15.61 4.42 23.52
C GLU A 314 -15.69 5.52 22.45
N ALA A 315 -16.60 6.48 22.59
CA ALA A 315 -16.65 7.62 21.66
C ALA A 315 -15.40 8.49 21.85
N MET A 316 -14.92 9.11 20.77
CA MET A 316 -13.81 10.07 20.85
C MET A 316 -14.22 11.33 21.63
N GLU A 317 -13.25 12.03 22.22
CA GLU A 317 -13.52 13.28 22.94
C GLU A 317 -13.81 14.43 21.96
N SER A 318 -14.87 15.20 22.25
CA SER A 318 -15.28 16.37 21.46
C SER A 318 -14.18 17.43 21.40
N GLU A 319 -14.02 18.08 20.24
CA GLU A 319 -12.99 19.07 19.91
C GLU A 319 -11.52 18.58 20.13
N MET A 320 -11.30 17.29 20.35
CA MET A 320 -9.97 16.71 20.55
C MET A 320 -9.27 16.39 19.23
N THR A 321 -7.95 16.61 19.19
CA THR A 321 -7.09 16.13 18.10
C THR A 321 -6.50 14.77 18.46
N TYR A 322 -6.76 13.77 17.63
CA TYR A 322 -6.14 12.44 17.72
C TYR A 322 -5.11 12.27 16.60
N THR A 323 -3.94 11.74 16.94
CA THR A 323 -2.85 11.41 16.03
C THR A 323 -2.67 9.89 15.99
N ILE A 324 -2.79 9.28 14.81
CA ILE A 324 -2.36 7.89 14.59
C ILE A 324 -0.90 7.87 14.12
N SER A 325 -0.14 6.88 14.59
CA SER A 325 1.14 6.49 14.02
C SER A 325 1.09 5.03 13.57
N LEU A 326 1.62 4.76 12.39
CA LEU A 326 1.82 3.43 11.82
C LEU A 326 3.27 3.37 11.29
N ASP A 327 4.14 2.63 11.98
CA ASP A 327 5.59 2.68 11.71
C ASP A 327 6.07 1.76 10.58
N SER A 328 7.21 2.12 9.99
CA SER A 328 7.87 1.40 8.90
C SER A 328 8.31 -0.03 9.24
N GLY A 329 8.30 -0.43 10.52
CA GLY A 329 8.53 -1.81 10.94
C GLY A 329 7.41 -2.77 10.52
N PHE A 330 6.19 -2.28 10.29
CA PHE A 330 5.05 -3.09 9.87
C PHE A 330 5.28 -3.71 8.49
N LYS A 331 5.00 -5.01 8.36
CA LYS A 331 5.31 -5.81 7.17
C LYS A 331 4.09 -6.48 6.55
N ASN A 332 4.09 -6.54 5.23
CA ASN A 332 3.13 -7.31 4.44
C ASN A 332 3.42 -8.83 4.54
N ILE A 333 2.59 -9.68 3.93
CA ILE A 333 2.79 -11.15 3.93
C ILE A 333 4.09 -11.60 3.25
N ASP A 334 4.66 -10.79 2.35
CA ASP A 334 5.96 -11.06 1.71
C ASP A 334 7.16 -10.64 2.60
N GLY A 335 6.90 -10.11 3.80
CA GLY A 335 7.93 -9.58 4.71
C GLY A 335 8.48 -8.21 4.33
N LYS A 336 7.91 -7.53 3.32
CA LYS A 336 8.33 -6.17 2.91
C LYS A 336 7.82 -5.15 3.94
N PRO A 337 8.71 -4.31 4.52
CA PRO A 337 8.32 -3.25 5.43
C PRO A 337 7.55 -2.13 4.71
N LEU A 338 6.74 -1.39 5.47
CA LEU A 338 6.14 -0.14 5.01
C LEU A 338 7.22 0.83 4.50
N ILE A 339 6.93 1.54 3.41
CA ILE A 339 7.89 2.43 2.72
C ILE A 339 8.43 3.56 3.61
N LYS A 340 7.64 4.00 4.59
CA LYS A 340 7.91 5.08 5.53
C LYS A 340 7.02 4.94 6.76
N ASP A 341 7.35 5.66 7.82
CA ASP A 341 6.42 5.88 8.93
C ASP A 341 5.27 6.78 8.45
N TYR A 342 4.03 6.43 8.80
CA TYR A 342 2.87 7.28 8.63
C TYR A 342 2.50 7.84 10.01
N LYS A 343 2.41 9.17 10.12
CA LYS A 343 1.92 9.85 11.31
C LYS A 343 1.06 11.03 10.87
N PHE A 344 -0.22 11.02 11.20
CA PHE A 344 -1.20 12.02 10.78
C PHE A 344 -2.34 12.09 11.80
N SER A 345 -3.13 13.16 11.74
CA SER A 345 -4.09 13.50 12.78
C SER A 345 -5.47 13.84 12.21
N TRP A 346 -6.47 13.77 13.08
CA TRP A 346 -7.80 14.30 12.83
C TRP A 346 -8.34 15.04 14.05
N ILE A 347 -9.22 16.02 13.80
CA ILE A 347 -9.89 16.82 14.82
C ILE A 347 -11.36 16.41 14.87
N VAL A 348 -11.81 16.04 16.07
CA VAL A 348 -13.18 15.57 16.33
C VAL A 348 -14.09 16.78 16.53
N ASN A 349 -14.36 17.52 15.45
CA ASN A 349 -15.08 18.79 15.46
C ASN A 349 -16.23 18.87 14.43
N GLU A 350 -16.82 17.74 14.02
CA GLU A 350 -18.10 17.78 13.30
C GLU A 350 -19.23 18.38 14.17
N ILE A 351 -20.36 18.74 13.55
CA ILE A 351 -21.46 19.48 14.19
C ILE A 351 -22.08 18.78 15.42
N ASN A 352 -22.03 17.45 15.47
CA ASN A 352 -22.52 16.65 16.61
C ASN A 352 -21.40 16.27 17.60
N SER A 353 -20.22 16.85 17.45
CA SER A 353 -18.98 16.51 18.16
C SER A 353 -18.22 17.74 18.70
N SER A 354 -18.89 18.89 18.84
CA SER A 354 -18.39 20.07 19.56
C SER A 354 -18.81 20.05 21.03
N TYR A 355 -18.10 20.76 21.91
CA TYR A 355 -18.54 20.93 23.31
C TYR A 355 -19.84 21.70 23.39
N LEU A 356 -20.72 21.33 24.33
CA LEU A 356 -21.91 22.11 24.65
C LEU A 356 -21.49 23.42 25.31
N LYS A 357 -21.73 24.54 24.64
CA LYS A 357 -21.31 25.86 25.15
C LYS A 357 -22.49 26.52 25.85
N LEU A 358 -22.25 26.97 27.08
CA LEU A 358 -23.16 27.89 27.75
C LEU A 358 -23.00 29.25 27.07
N LEU A 359 -24.07 29.77 26.46
CA LEU A 359 -24.03 31.02 25.73
C LEU A 359 -24.31 32.20 26.65
N ASN A 360 -25.43 32.15 27.37
CA ASN A 360 -25.88 33.25 28.23
C ASN A 360 -26.59 32.70 29.48
N ILE A 361 -26.51 33.45 30.59
CA ILE A 361 -27.43 33.29 31.73
C ILE A 361 -28.00 34.64 32.11
N TRP A 362 -29.32 34.72 32.18
CA TRP A 362 -30.07 35.82 32.78
C TRP A 362 -30.74 35.39 34.08
N ILE A 363 -30.86 36.30 35.03
CA ILE A 363 -31.84 36.19 36.11
C ILE A 363 -33.09 36.96 35.68
N LYS A 364 -34.24 36.30 35.78
CA LYS A 364 -35.53 36.90 35.46
C LYS A 364 -36.00 37.80 36.60
N ASP A 365 -36.43 39.00 36.24
CA ASP A 365 -37.12 39.90 37.15
C ASP A 365 -38.52 39.35 37.44
N PRO A 366 -38.92 39.11 38.70
CA PRO A 366 -40.27 38.67 39.05
C PRO A 366 -41.39 39.63 38.56
N ASP A 367 -41.10 40.93 38.45
CA ASP A 367 -42.02 41.93 37.91
C ASP A 367 -41.86 42.12 36.38
N GLY A 368 -40.89 41.44 35.76
CA GLY A 368 -40.68 41.36 34.31
C GLY A 368 -40.21 42.65 33.64
N ILE A 369 -39.58 43.56 34.39
CA ILE A 369 -39.20 44.89 33.89
C ILE A 369 -37.75 44.91 33.37
N ASN A 370 -36.80 44.30 34.10
CA ASN A 370 -35.38 44.23 33.68
C ASN A 370 -34.74 42.86 34.02
N ASP A 371 -34.78 41.92 33.08
CA ASP A 371 -33.96 40.70 33.16
C ASP A 371 -32.46 41.06 33.17
N THR A 372 -31.70 40.45 34.07
CA THR A 372 -30.29 40.81 34.30
C THR A 372 -29.35 39.74 33.75
N LEU A 373 -28.57 40.09 32.72
CA LEU A 373 -27.51 39.24 32.16
C LEU A 373 -26.36 39.13 33.17
N ILE A 374 -26.07 37.92 33.64
CA ILE A 374 -25.02 37.64 34.64
C ILE A 374 -23.83 36.86 34.06
N TYR A 375 -24.00 36.23 32.89
CA TYR A 375 -22.94 35.52 32.18
C TYR A 375 -23.19 35.58 30.67
N SER A 376 -22.14 35.78 29.88
CA SER A 376 -22.18 35.62 28.41
C SER A 376 -20.83 35.11 27.89
N ASN A 377 -20.85 34.04 27.10
CA ASN A 377 -19.70 33.53 26.34
C ASN A 377 -18.38 33.43 27.14
N GLY A 378 -18.44 32.97 28.39
CA GLY A 378 -17.28 32.83 29.29
C GLY A 378 -16.99 34.06 30.16
N GLU A 379 -17.60 35.21 29.89
CA GLU A 379 -17.49 36.40 30.73
C GLU A 379 -18.55 36.43 31.84
N TYR A 380 -18.11 36.84 33.03
CA TYR A 380 -18.96 37.04 34.21
C TYR A 380 -19.26 38.52 34.36
N TYR A 381 -20.53 38.90 34.44
CA TYR A 381 -20.94 40.27 34.70
C TYR A 381 -21.16 40.48 36.20
N GLN A 382 -20.77 41.65 36.72
CA GLN A 382 -21.12 42.01 38.09
C GLN A 382 -22.64 42.17 38.18
N ASN A 383 -23.27 41.33 39.00
CA ASN A 383 -24.69 41.46 39.29
C ASN A 383 -24.91 42.57 40.33
N GLU A 384 -25.86 43.46 40.09
CA GLU A 384 -26.38 44.36 41.12
C GLU A 384 -27.21 43.54 42.12
N SER A 385 -27.40 44.02 43.36
CA SER A 385 -28.24 43.32 44.33
C SER A 385 -29.68 43.30 43.86
N MET A 386 -30.21 42.10 43.57
CA MET A 386 -31.59 41.94 43.11
C MET A 386 -32.57 42.19 44.25
N LEU A 387 -33.61 42.98 43.96
CA LEU A 387 -34.64 43.33 44.93
C LEU A 387 -35.64 42.18 45.10
N LEU A 388 -35.73 41.67 46.33
CA LEU A 388 -36.77 40.74 46.78
C LEU A 388 -37.86 41.49 47.54
N GLN A 389 -39.09 40.97 47.47
CA GLN A 389 -40.25 41.58 48.11
C GLN A 389 -40.25 41.27 49.62
N PRO A 390 -40.45 42.27 50.49
CA PRO A 390 -40.48 42.05 51.93
C PRO A 390 -41.67 41.19 52.39
N GLN A 391 -41.45 40.36 53.41
CA GLN A 391 -42.48 39.64 54.19
C GLN A 391 -43.25 38.51 53.46
N ILE A 392 -42.62 37.81 52.51
CA ILE A 392 -43.13 36.54 51.96
C ILE A 392 -42.30 35.39 52.54
N ASP A 393 -42.92 34.27 52.94
CA ASP A 393 -42.21 33.12 53.54
C ASP A 393 -41.08 32.58 52.63
N HIS A 394 -41.36 32.55 51.32
CA HIS A 394 -40.45 32.17 50.25
C HIS A 394 -40.65 33.06 49.02
N GLN A 395 -39.62 33.26 48.22
CA GLN A 395 -39.72 33.97 46.92
C GLN A 395 -39.09 33.15 45.80
N GLU A 396 -39.79 33.09 44.66
CA GLU A 396 -39.30 32.42 43.45
C GLU A 396 -38.35 33.34 42.67
N VAL A 397 -37.21 32.79 42.26
CA VAL A 397 -36.26 33.43 41.35
C VAL A 397 -35.99 32.48 40.19
N ALA A 398 -36.04 32.97 38.96
CA ALA A 398 -35.82 32.15 37.78
C ALA A 398 -34.53 32.53 37.05
N PHE A 399 -33.81 31.52 36.57
CA PHE A 399 -32.63 31.67 35.73
C PHE A 399 -32.95 31.15 34.34
N GLU A 400 -32.72 31.97 33.33
CA GLU A 400 -32.86 31.61 31.92
C GLU A 400 -31.45 31.33 31.36
N ILE A 401 -31.22 30.11 30.91
CA ILE A 401 -29.90 29.52 30.62
C ILE A 401 -29.88 29.08 29.16
N GLU A 402 -29.18 29.81 28.30
CA GLU A 402 -29.08 29.51 26.86
C GLU A 402 -27.86 28.64 26.54
N PHE A 403 -28.07 27.59 25.76
CA PHE A 403 -27.04 26.65 25.33
C PHE A 403 -26.83 26.66 23.82
N SER A 404 -25.62 26.30 23.35
CA SER A 404 -25.30 26.25 21.92
C SER A 404 -26.04 25.17 21.13
N SER A 405 -26.57 24.15 21.81
CA SER A 405 -27.24 22.98 21.22
C SER A 405 -28.35 22.47 22.15
N PRO A 406 -29.31 21.67 21.64
CA PRO A 406 -30.37 21.09 22.46
C PRO A 406 -29.83 20.21 23.59
N ILE A 407 -30.36 20.32 24.81
CA ILE A 407 -29.83 19.63 25.99
C ILE A 407 -30.66 18.43 26.48
N GLN A 408 -30.01 17.51 27.20
CA GLN A 408 -30.68 16.47 27.99
C GLN A 408 -31.30 17.07 29.25
N VAL A 409 -32.44 17.76 29.12
CA VAL A 409 -33.09 18.55 30.19
C VAL A 409 -33.13 17.81 31.53
N TYR A 410 -33.74 16.62 31.60
CA TYR A 410 -33.85 15.85 32.85
C TYR A 410 -32.52 15.47 33.49
N ARG A 411 -31.44 15.35 32.69
CA ARG A 411 -30.09 15.15 33.20
C ARG A 411 -29.58 16.46 33.78
N ALA A 412 -29.65 17.54 33.00
CA ALA A 412 -29.13 18.86 33.37
C ALA A 412 -29.69 19.39 34.70
N LEU A 413 -30.98 19.15 35.00
CA LEU A 413 -31.59 19.55 36.28
C LEU A 413 -30.87 18.99 37.53
N ASN A 414 -30.20 17.83 37.44
CA ASN A 414 -29.42 17.27 38.57
C ASN A 414 -28.05 17.95 38.75
N PHE A 415 -27.63 18.78 37.80
CA PHE A 415 -26.31 19.41 37.73
C PHE A 415 -26.37 20.93 37.76
N ILE A 416 -27.56 21.50 38.06
CA ILE A 416 -27.78 22.93 38.26
C ILE A 416 -28.28 23.11 39.70
N ASN A 417 -27.47 23.73 40.56
CA ASN A 417 -27.78 23.93 41.98
C ASN A 417 -27.66 25.42 42.37
N LEU A 418 -28.38 25.84 43.40
CA LEU A 418 -28.33 27.21 43.94
C LEU A 418 -28.07 27.18 45.45
N ASP A 419 -26.80 27.18 45.80
CA ASP A 419 -26.34 27.02 47.17
C ASP A 419 -26.23 28.37 47.90
N PHE A 420 -26.67 28.43 49.15
CA PHE A 420 -26.46 29.61 50.00
C PHE A 420 -25.01 29.65 50.48
N MET A 421 -24.37 30.80 50.34
CA MET A 421 -22.97 31.00 50.73
C MET A 421 -22.87 31.67 52.09
N PHE A 422 -23.50 32.83 52.26
CA PHE A 422 -23.54 33.61 53.50
C PHE A 422 -24.55 34.77 53.36
N GLY A 423 -24.83 35.47 54.47
CA GLY A 423 -25.75 36.60 54.52
C GLY A 423 -26.96 36.33 55.41
N ASN A 424 -28.04 37.08 55.24
CA ASN A 424 -29.13 37.16 56.22
C ASN A 424 -30.41 36.42 55.78
N SER A 425 -30.31 35.11 55.52
CA SER A 425 -31.43 34.27 55.04
C SER A 425 -32.06 33.43 56.17
N GLN A 426 -33.37 33.14 56.09
CA GLN A 426 -34.06 32.17 56.96
C GLN A 426 -33.80 30.70 56.61
N GLY A 427 -33.07 30.41 55.53
CA GLY A 427 -32.66 29.05 55.15
C GLY A 427 -31.37 29.03 54.31
N THR A 428 -30.82 27.84 54.09
CA THR A 428 -29.44 27.65 53.58
C THR A 428 -29.36 27.02 52.19
N SER A 429 -30.43 27.07 51.39
CA SER A 429 -30.45 26.56 50.01
C SER A 429 -31.70 27.07 49.29
N GLY A 430 -31.60 27.29 47.97
CA GLY A 430 -32.80 27.39 47.12
C GLY A 430 -33.24 25.99 46.68
N GLU A 431 -34.52 25.65 46.86
CA GLU A 431 -35.08 24.41 46.30
C GLU A 431 -35.53 24.68 44.86
N MET A 432 -35.16 23.84 43.90
CA MET A 432 -35.66 23.96 42.52
C MET A 432 -37.12 23.50 42.49
N VAL A 433 -38.04 24.41 42.16
CA VAL A 433 -39.50 24.18 42.24
C VAL A 433 -40.20 24.07 40.88
N ASP A 434 -39.63 24.64 39.83
CA ASP A 434 -40.18 24.55 38.47
C ASP A 434 -39.07 24.64 37.40
N TYR A 435 -39.37 24.18 36.18
CA TYR A 435 -38.51 24.36 35.01
C TYR A 435 -39.31 24.36 33.70
N SER A 436 -38.79 25.05 32.69
CA SER A 436 -39.31 24.98 31.31
C SER A 436 -38.17 25.03 30.29
N TYR A 437 -38.40 24.51 29.08
CA TYR A 437 -37.36 24.38 28.06
C TYR A 437 -37.85 24.78 26.67
N SER A 438 -37.13 25.68 26.00
CA SER A 438 -37.36 26.07 24.61
C SER A 438 -36.44 25.32 23.67
N LEU A 439 -37.02 24.54 22.75
CA LEU A 439 -36.28 23.87 21.67
C LEU A 439 -35.93 24.80 20.50
N THR A 440 -36.57 25.97 20.37
CA THR A 440 -36.25 26.94 19.31
C THR A 440 -34.99 27.73 19.63
N ASP A 441 -34.75 27.98 20.91
CA ASP A 441 -33.73 28.91 21.40
C ASP A 441 -32.67 28.17 22.26
N ASN A 442 -32.82 26.85 22.42
CA ASN A 442 -32.02 25.98 23.29
C ASN A 442 -31.98 26.42 24.77
N THR A 443 -32.98 27.17 25.22
CA THR A 443 -32.99 27.84 26.51
C THR A 443 -33.72 27.03 27.59
N LEU A 444 -33.04 26.80 28.71
CA LEU A 444 -33.61 26.22 29.94
C LEU A 444 -33.89 27.31 30.96
N THR A 445 -35.15 27.44 31.37
CA THR A 445 -35.52 28.25 32.53
C THR A 445 -35.68 27.35 33.74
N VAL A 446 -34.94 27.62 34.82
CA VAL A 446 -35.08 26.94 36.12
C VAL A 446 -35.50 27.93 37.20
N THR A 447 -36.50 27.55 38.00
CA THR A 447 -37.04 28.39 39.08
C THR A 447 -36.67 27.80 40.43
N PHE A 448 -36.03 28.60 41.28
CA PHE A 448 -35.68 28.26 42.65
C PHE A 448 -36.56 29.03 43.65
N SER A 449 -37.03 28.34 44.68
CA SER A 449 -37.69 28.94 45.84
C SER A 449 -36.64 29.29 46.89
N LEU A 450 -36.38 30.59 47.07
CA LEU A 450 -35.50 31.11 48.10
C LEU A 450 -36.27 31.30 49.43
N PRO A 451 -35.67 30.99 50.58
CA PRO A 451 -36.20 31.41 51.89
C PRO A 451 -36.25 32.93 52.00
N SER A 452 -37.16 33.44 52.83
CA SER A 452 -37.19 34.86 53.20
C SER A 452 -35.84 35.39 53.70
N ILE A 453 -35.45 36.56 53.19
CA ILE A 453 -34.32 37.33 53.73
C ILE A 453 -34.82 38.09 54.97
N LEU A 454 -33.98 38.16 56.00
CA LEU A 454 -34.21 38.97 57.20
C LEU A 454 -33.85 40.44 56.93
N SER A 455 -34.65 41.35 57.49
CA SER A 455 -34.46 42.80 57.31
C SER A 455 -33.06 43.28 57.74
N GLY A 456 -32.32 43.88 56.80
CA GLY A 456 -31.18 44.75 57.11
C GLY A 456 -29.86 44.45 56.40
N ASP A 457 -29.73 43.30 55.72
CA ASP A 457 -28.48 42.88 55.04
C ASP A 457 -28.79 41.98 53.82
N ASP A 458 -27.81 41.87 52.91
CA ASP A 458 -27.88 41.04 51.70
C ASP A 458 -27.79 39.52 52.00
N ALA A 459 -28.28 38.69 51.06
CA ALA A 459 -28.06 37.25 51.01
C ALA A 459 -27.32 36.85 49.72
N TYR A 460 -26.25 36.06 49.88
CA TYR A 460 -25.36 35.64 48.79
C TYR A 460 -25.59 34.16 48.48
N TYR A 461 -25.93 33.88 47.23
CA TYR A 461 -26.10 32.53 46.70
C TYR A 461 -25.11 32.29 45.56
N LYS A 462 -24.92 31.02 45.22
CA LYS A 462 -24.02 30.58 44.17
C LYS A 462 -24.76 29.61 43.26
N LEU A 463 -25.02 30.04 42.02
CA LEU A 463 -25.53 29.17 40.97
C LEU A 463 -24.35 28.34 40.44
N GLU A 464 -24.48 27.02 40.51
CA GLU A 464 -23.46 26.08 40.04
C GLU A 464 -24.02 25.21 38.91
N LEU A 465 -23.40 25.31 37.73
CA LEU A 465 -23.67 24.43 36.58
C LEU A 465 -22.47 23.51 36.40
N ILE A 466 -22.68 22.19 36.49
CA ILE A 466 -21.62 21.18 36.42
C ILE A 466 -21.69 20.48 35.06
N GLY A 467 -20.61 20.60 34.28
CA GLY A 467 -20.40 19.92 33.01
C GLY A 467 -19.50 18.70 33.16
N ASP A 468 -18.57 18.56 32.23
CA ASP A 468 -17.75 17.37 31.98
C ASP A 468 -18.62 16.13 31.65
N LYS A 469 -17.96 14.99 31.38
CA LYS A 469 -18.61 13.75 30.91
C LYS A 469 -19.81 13.28 31.75
N ASP A 470 -19.81 13.61 33.04
CA ASP A 470 -20.82 13.16 34.00
C ASP A 470 -21.89 14.23 34.26
N GLY A 471 -21.71 15.50 33.85
CA GLY A 471 -22.63 16.60 34.14
C GLY A 471 -23.70 16.87 33.08
N ILE A 472 -23.92 18.15 32.77
CA ILE A 472 -24.83 18.64 31.73
C ILE A 472 -24.31 18.17 30.35
N LEU A 473 -25.18 17.50 29.59
CA LEU A 473 -24.90 17.01 28.23
C LEU A 473 -25.91 17.54 27.22
N ASP A 474 -25.49 17.69 25.96
CA ASP A 474 -26.38 17.89 24.82
C ASP A 474 -27.11 16.58 24.42
N VAL A 475 -28.09 16.67 23.52
CA VAL A 475 -28.83 15.49 23.02
C VAL A 475 -27.96 14.46 22.28
N ASN A 476 -26.77 14.85 21.83
CA ASN A 476 -25.77 13.99 21.18
C ASN A 476 -24.73 13.44 22.18
N ASN A 477 -24.88 13.70 23.48
CA ASN A 477 -23.92 13.37 24.55
C ASN A 477 -22.57 14.11 24.47
N ASN A 478 -22.54 15.32 23.92
CA ASN A 478 -21.42 16.24 24.13
C ASN A 478 -21.55 16.89 25.52
N PRO A 479 -20.50 16.91 26.34
CA PRO A 479 -20.56 17.56 27.64
C PRO A 479 -20.49 19.08 27.53
N MET A 480 -21.04 19.76 28.53
CA MET A 480 -20.68 21.16 28.80
C MET A 480 -19.24 21.21 29.31
N GLU A 481 -18.42 22.16 28.86
CA GLU A 481 -17.02 22.24 29.31
C GLU A 481 -16.93 22.64 30.79
N GLY A 482 -16.31 21.80 31.61
CA GLY A 482 -15.93 22.13 32.99
C GLY A 482 -17.11 22.53 33.88
N LYS A 483 -16.95 23.63 34.61
CA LYS A 483 -17.91 24.08 35.63
C LYS A 483 -18.05 25.59 35.63
N VAL A 484 -19.30 26.05 35.62
CA VAL A 484 -19.63 27.48 35.75
C VAL A 484 -20.17 27.72 37.17
N SER A 485 -19.74 28.81 37.80
CA SER A 485 -20.12 29.17 39.16
C SER A 485 -20.31 30.68 39.27
N ILE A 486 -21.55 31.12 39.41
CA ILE A 486 -21.91 32.55 39.43
C ILE A 486 -22.47 32.90 40.80
N TYR A 487 -21.94 33.96 41.40
CA TYR A 487 -22.47 34.49 42.66
C TYR A 487 -23.59 35.48 42.38
N THR A 488 -24.71 35.33 43.06
CA THR A 488 -25.87 36.21 42.97
C THR A 488 -26.15 36.83 44.33
N VAL A 489 -26.52 38.11 44.32
CA VAL A 489 -26.80 38.89 45.53
C VAL A 489 -28.26 39.28 45.52
N TYR A 490 -28.95 39.01 46.63
CA TYR A 490 -30.35 39.38 46.82
C TYR A 490 -30.48 40.27 48.06
N THR A 491 -31.30 41.30 47.96
CA THR A 491 -31.53 42.29 49.02
C THR A 491 -33.02 42.62 49.11
N ILE A 492 -33.48 43.18 50.23
CA ILE A 492 -34.91 43.51 50.42
C ILE A 492 -35.14 44.98 50.07
N GLN A 493 -36.25 45.26 49.40
CA GLN A 493 -36.70 46.63 49.09
C GLN A 493 -37.25 47.40 50.30
#